data_AF-A0A3C0W0V4-F1
#
_entry.id   AF-A0A3C0W0V4-F1
#
_cell.length_a   1.000
_cell.length_b   1.000
_cell.length_c   1.000
_cell.angle_alpha   90.00
_cell.angle_beta   90.00
_cell.angle_gamma   90.00
#
_symmetry.space_group_name_H-M   'P 1'
#
loop_
_entity.id
_entity.type
_entity.pdbx_description
1 polymer ?
#
loop_
_entity_poly.entity_id
_entity_poly.type
_entity_poly.pdbx_seq_one_letter_code
_entity_poly.pdbx_strand_id
1 'polypeptide(L)'
;MVDHRITVFTAFLLLFVDVHASSNIADDRLQSQQFFDSFCISCHGMEKSKGDLRLDQIDVQKWNAPSLLNDIHTAIESGEMPPEDAPRLPEPDQLKALQKVLRNQLRLLAEKQKPGMLKRLSRVEYQNT
;
A
#
# COMPACT_ATOMS: atom_id res chain seq x y z
N MET A 1 -36.13 44.98 -27.91
CA MET A 1 -35.84 45.61 -26.61
C MET A 1 -36.32 44.63 -25.54
N VAL A 2 -35.38 43.88 -24.93
CA VAL A 2 -35.46 43.14 -23.64
C VAL A 2 -36.52 42.00 -23.58
N ASP A 3 -36.11 40.74 -23.84
CA ASP A 3 -35.78 39.68 -22.86
C ASP A 3 -37.01 39.16 -22.07
N HIS A 4 -37.28 37.88 -21.84
CA HIS A 4 -36.43 36.70 -21.69
C HIS A 4 -37.38 35.48 -21.73
N ARG A 5 -37.24 34.53 -22.67
CA ARG A 5 -38.00 33.26 -22.63
C ARG A 5 -37.10 32.09 -23.04
N ILE A 6 -36.48 31.51 -22.00
CA ILE A 6 -36.20 30.08 -21.80
C ILE A 6 -36.48 29.23 -23.03
N THR A 7 -35.46 28.95 -23.83
CA THR A 7 -35.49 27.84 -24.80
C THR A 7 -34.06 27.40 -25.08
N VAL A 8 -33.70 26.27 -24.48
CA VAL A 8 -32.85 25.23 -25.07
C VAL A 8 -31.46 25.68 -25.51
N PHE A 9 -30.57 25.90 -24.54
CA PHE A 9 -29.14 25.75 -24.76
C PHE A 9 -28.75 24.31 -24.43
N THR A 10 -28.81 23.49 -25.48
CA THR A 10 -27.73 22.58 -25.88
C THR A 10 -26.86 22.01 -24.74
N ALA A 11 -27.13 20.75 -24.41
CA ALA A 11 -26.12 19.70 -24.33
C ALA A 11 -24.66 20.17 -24.17
N PHE A 12 -24.20 20.34 -22.93
CA PHE A 12 -22.80 20.06 -22.62
C PHE A 12 -22.77 19.11 -21.44
N LEU A 13 -22.95 17.86 -21.81
CA LEU A 13 -22.71 16.65 -21.05
C LEU A 13 -21.20 16.64 -20.75
N LEU A 14 -20.75 17.40 -19.74
CA LEU A 14 -19.46 17.16 -19.12
C LEU A 14 -19.62 15.91 -18.27
N LEU A 15 -19.42 14.78 -18.94
CA LEU A 15 -18.82 13.60 -18.36
C LEU A 15 -17.59 14.09 -17.59
N PHE A 16 -17.73 14.29 -16.28
CA PHE A 16 -16.62 14.05 -15.39
C PHE A 16 -16.34 12.55 -15.55
N VAL A 17 -15.49 12.24 -16.54
CA VAL A 17 -14.81 10.97 -16.62
C VAL A 17 -13.96 10.95 -15.36
N ASP A 18 -14.45 10.28 -14.32
CA ASP A 18 -13.63 9.87 -13.20
C ASP A 18 -12.38 9.20 -13.78
N VAL A 19 -11.27 9.93 -13.70
CA VAL A 19 -9.98 9.50 -14.20
C VAL A 19 -9.63 8.25 -13.41
N HIS A 20 -9.56 7.14 -14.15
CA HIS A 20 -9.17 5.81 -13.74
C HIS A 20 -8.03 5.85 -12.71
N ALA A 21 -8.31 5.39 -11.49
CA ALA A 21 -7.29 5.01 -10.52
C ALA A 21 -6.55 3.76 -11.04
N SER A 22 -5.62 3.94 -11.96
CA SER A 22 -4.60 2.96 -12.26
C SER A 22 -3.48 3.15 -11.25
N SER A 23 -3.58 2.45 -10.10
CA SER A 23 -2.50 2.36 -9.12
C SER A 23 -1.32 1.64 -9.78
N ASN A 24 -0.32 2.38 -10.23
CA ASN A 24 0.92 1.79 -10.69
C ASN A 24 1.70 1.31 -9.46
N ILE A 25 1.98 0.02 -9.34
CA ILE A 25 2.73 -0.59 -8.21
C ILE A 25 4.07 0.13 -7.95
N ALA A 26 4.69 0.65 -9.00
CA ALA A 26 5.92 1.44 -8.90
C ALA A 26 5.72 2.80 -8.20
N ASP A 27 4.56 3.43 -8.42
CA ASP A 27 4.15 4.67 -7.76
C ASP A 27 3.85 4.41 -6.28
N ASP A 28 3.10 3.34 -5.97
CA ASP A 28 2.79 2.92 -4.59
C ASP A 28 4.05 2.69 -3.74
N ARG A 29 5.06 2.02 -4.29
CA ARG A 29 6.34 1.80 -3.60
C ARG A 29 7.08 3.11 -3.36
N LEU A 30 7.12 4.00 -4.35
CA LEU A 30 7.79 5.30 -4.23
C LEU A 30 7.12 6.19 -3.18
N GLN A 31 5.79 6.27 -3.20
CA GLN A 31 5.02 7.01 -2.21
C GLN A 31 5.23 6.45 -0.79
N SER A 32 5.26 5.12 -0.65
CA SER A 32 5.56 4.48 0.63
C SER A 32 6.98 4.77 1.10
N GLN A 33 7.97 4.77 0.19
CA GLN A 33 9.35 5.15 0.52
C GLN A 33 9.44 6.59 1.02
N GLN A 34 8.76 7.53 0.37
CA GLN A 34 8.71 8.94 0.82
C GLN A 34 8.11 9.08 2.23
N PHE A 35 7.10 8.28 2.55
CA PHE A 35 6.54 8.22 3.89
C PHE A 35 7.57 7.66 4.89
N PHE A 36 8.23 6.54 4.55
CA PHE A 36 9.24 5.94 5.42
C PHE A 36 10.39 6.90 5.70
N ASP A 37 10.88 7.60 4.69
CA ASP A 37 11.95 8.60 4.81
C ASP A 37 11.56 9.77 5.71
N SER A 38 10.27 10.11 5.76
CA SER A 38 9.78 11.24 6.55
C SER A 38 9.51 10.89 8.01
N PHE A 39 9.06 9.67 8.30
CA PHE A 39 8.49 9.32 9.60
C PHE A 39 9.09 8.07 10.25
N CYS A 40 9.72 7.18 9.49
CA CYS A 40 10.14 5.86 9.98
C CYS A 40 11.67 5.73 10.14
N ILE A 41 12.46 6.36 9.27
CA ILE A 41 13.94 6.17 9.25
C ILE A 41 14.67 6.72 10.48
N SER A 42 14.02 7.58 11.28
CA SER A 42 14.60 8.05 12.55
C SER A 42 14.83 6.92 13.56
N CYS A 43 14.06 5.83 13.44
CA CYS A 43 14.16 4.62 14.25
C CYS A 43 14.52 3.36 13.47
N HIS A 44 14.22 3.32 12.17
CA HIS A 44 14.40 2.18 11.25
C HIS A 44 15.28 2.55 10.03
N GLY A 45 16.25 3.43 10.20
CA GLY A 45 17.18 3.87 9.16
C GLY A 45 18.60 3.32 9.38
N MET A 46 19.56 3.93 8.70
CA MET A 46 20.96 3.50 8.77
C MET A 46 21.61 3.70 10.14
N GLU A 47 21.31 4.82 10.80
CA GLU A 47 21.89 5.14 12.11
C GLU A 47 21.25 4.32 13.24
N LYS A 48 19.97 4.01 13.12
CA LYS A 48 19.18 3.25 14.10
C LYS A 48 18.30 2.25 13.38
N SER A 49 18.45 0.97 13.72
CA SER A 49 17.69 -0.15 13.14
C SER A 49 16.94 -0.90 14.24
N LYS A 50 15.93 -0.24 14.84
CA LYS A 50 15.11 -0.89 15.88
C LYS A 50 14.43 -2.13 15.29
N GLY A 51 14.41 -3.22 16.06
CA GLY A 51 13.81 -4.49 15.63
C GLY A 51 14.52 -5.14 14.43
N ASP A 52 15.78 -4.78 14.17
CA ASP A 52 16.55 -5.24 13.00
C ASP A 52 15.87 -4.93 11.65
N LEU A 53 15.05 -3.87 11.62
CA LEU A 53 14.28 -3.46 10.46
C LEU A 53 14.82 -2.14 9.87
N ARG A 54 15.18 -2.21 8.59
CA ARG A 54 15.68 -1.08 7.77
C ARG A 54 14.66 -0.69 6.69
N LEU A 55 14.12 0.52 6.80
CA LEU A 55 13.09 1.10 5.93
C LEU A 55 13.58 2.23 5.02
N ASP A 56 14.83 2.66 5.16
CA ASP A 56 15.48 3.66 4.28
C ASP A 56 15.72 3.13 2.86
N GLN A 57 15.62 1.81 2.66
CA GLN A 57 15.84 1.15 1.37
C GLN A 57 14.86 0.00 1.17
N ILE A 58 13.63 0.31 0.74
CA ILE A 58 12.64 -0.66 0.27
C ILE A 58 12.76 -0.81 -1.25
N ASP A 59 13.56 -1.79 -1.66
CA ASP A 59 13.70 -2.18 -3.06
C ASP A 59 12.50 -3.03 -3.53
N VAL A 60 12.54 -3.44 -4.80
CA VAL A 60 11.47 -4.26 -5.40
C VAL A 60 11.36 -5.63 -4.72
N GLN A 61 12.45 -6.21 -4.23
CA GLN A 61 12.44 -7.52 -3.56
C GLN A 61 11.66 -7.41 -2.24
N LYS A 62 12.03 -6.46 -1.38
CA LYS A 62 11.38 -6.17 -0.10
C LYS A 62 9.92 -5.75 -0.28
N TRP A 63 9.62 -4.92 -1.30
CA TRP A 63 8.25 -4.53 -1.62
C TRP A 63 7.37 -5.70 -2.09
N ASN A 64 7.97 -6.83 -2.48
CA ASN A 64 7.25 -8.04 -2.84
C ASN A 64 7.39 -9.15 -1.79
N ALA A 65 7.89 -8.85 -0.58
CA ALA A 65 7.99 -9.78 0.52
C ALA A 65 6.75 -9.67 1.44
N PRO A 66 5.79 -10.62 1.38
CA PRO A 66 4.52 -10.48 2.09
C PRO A 66 4.67 -10.45 3.61
N SER A 67 5.62 -11.22 4.17
CA SER A 67 5.90 -11.22 5.61
C SER A 67 6.34 -9.84 6.09
N LEU A 68 7.33 -9.25 5.43
CA LEU A 68 7.84 -7.92 5.77
C LEU A 68 6.74 -6.85 5.72
N LEU A 69 5.95 -6.82 4.64
CA LEU A 69 4.88 -5.83 4.51
C LEU A 69 3.76 -6.06 5.51
N ASN A 70 3.48 -7.31 5.87
CA ASN A 70 2.50 -7.65 6.90
C ASN A 70 2.97 -7.18 8.28
N ASP A 71 4.23 -7.41 8.63
CA ASP A 71 4.79 -6.98 9.92
C ASP A 71 4.70 -5.46 10.08
N ILE A 72 5.05 -4.71 9.02
CA ILE A 72 4.91 -3.25 9.00
C ILE A 72 3.43 -2.84 9.13
N HIS A 73 2.53 -3.47 8.37
CA HIS A 73 1.10 -3.16 8.43
C HIS A 73 0.51 -3.42 9.82
N THR A 74 0.84 -4.57 10.44
CA THR A 74 0.36 -4.97 11.77
C THR A 74 0.92 -4.06 12.86
N ALA A 75 2.18 -3.66 12.80
CA ALA A 75 2.74 -2.70 13.75
C ALA A 75 2.03 -1.33 13.69
N ILE A 76 1.64 -0.90 12.49
CA ILE A 76 0.87 0.34 12.33
C ILE A 76 -0.58 0.15 12.80
N GLU A 77 -1.22 -0.97 12.45
CA GLU A 77 -2.61 -1.27 12.80
C GLU A 77 -2.83 -1.47 14.30
N SER A 78 -1.85 -2.05 15.00
CA SER A 78 -1.87 -2.20 16.46
C SER A 78 -1.61 -0.89 17.22
N GLY A 79 -1.19 0.17 16.51
CA GLY A 79 -0.79 1.45 17.13
C GLY A 79 0.58 1.40 17.81
N GLU A 80 1.36 0.32 17.63
CA GLU A 80 2.74 0.25 18.10
C GLU A 80 3.66 1.18 17.31
N MET A 81 3.31 1.45 16.04
CA MET A 81 4.03 2.37 15.17
C MET A 81 3.11 3.46 14.61
N PRO A 82 3.55 4.74 14.60
CA PRO A 82 4.79 5.25 15.20
C PRO A 82 4.69 5.38 16.74
N PRO A 83 5.81 5.27 17.48
CA PRO A 83 5.80 5.40 18.94
C PRO A 83 5.56 6.85 19.37
N GLU A 84 5.02 7.04 20.58
CA GLU A 84 4.69 8.38 21.12
C GLU A 84 5.93 9.29 21.26
N ASP A 85 7.12 8.70 21.43
CA ASP A 85 8.40 9.41 21.55
C ASP A 85 9.07 9.69 20.19
N ALA A 86 8.41 9.37 19.07
CA ALA A 86 8.96 9.62 17.74
C ALA A 86 9.20 11.12 17.54
N PRO A 87 10.35 11.52 16.93
CA PRO A 87 10.63 12.93 16.65
C PRO A 87 9.59 13.62 15.77
N ARG A 88 8.86 12.84 14.97
CA ARG A 88 7.83 13.30 14.04
C ARG A 88 6.72 12.27 13.94
N LEU A 89 5.48 12.71 14.10
CA LEU A 89 4.28 11.89 13.93
C LEU A 89 3.58 12.29 12.61
N PRO A 90 3.11 11.32 11.81
CA PRO A 90 2.30 11.56 10.63
C PRO A 90 0.88 11.96 11.02
N GLU A 91 0.21 12.70 10.15
CA GLU A 91 -1.23 12.94 10.31
C GLU A 91 -2.01 11.63 10.16
N PRO A 92 -3.16 11.46 10.86
CA PRO A 92 -3.93 10.22 10.79
C PRO A 92 -4.28 9.77 9.37
N ASP A 93 -4.55 10.71 8.47
CA ASP A 93 -4.90 10.40 7.08
C ASP A 93 -3.69 9.96 6.25
N GLN A 94 -2.48 10.45 6.56
CA GLN A 94 -1.25 9.97 5.93
C GLN A 94 -0.96 8.53 6.35
N LEU A 95 -1.16 8.21 7.63
CA LEU A 95 -0.99 6.85 8.15
C LEU A 95 -2.01 5.88 7.52
N LYS A 96 -3.28 6.28 7.44
CA LYS A 96 -4.33 5.50 6.75
C LYS A 96 -4.02 5.29 5.27
N ALA A 97 -3.45 6.30 4.59
CA ALA A 97 -3.04 6.19 3.20
C ALA A 97 -1.96 5.13 3.03
N LEU A 98 -0.90 5.16 3.86
CA LEU A 98 0.13 4.12 3.86
C LEU A 98 -0.48 2.73 4.11
N GLN A 99 -1.32 2.59 5.15
CA GLN A 99 -1.96 1.30 5.45
C GLN A 99 -2.79 0.79 4.26
N LYS A 100 -3.50 1.67 3.54
CA LYS A 100 -4.25 1.31 2.34
C LYS A 100 -3.34 0.77 1.24
N VAL A 101 -2.20 1.43 1.01
CA VAL A 101 -1.19 1.00 0.02
C VAL A 101 -0.63 -0.38 0.40
N LEU A 102 -0.23 -0.57 1.66
CA LEU A 102 0.28 -1.85 2.17
C LEU A 102 -0.76 -2.98 2.01
N ARG A 103 -2.03 -2.74 2.39
CA ARG A 103 -3.10 -3.73 2.20
C ARG A 103 -3.32 -4.08 0.73
N ASN A 104 -3.30 -3.11 -0.16
CA ASN A 104 -3.44 -3.34 -1.59
C ASN A 104 -2.30 -4.21 -2.12
N GLN A 105 -1.06 -3.91 -1.75
CA GLN A 105 0.10 -4.69 -2.17
C GLN A 105 0.06 -6.12 -1.60
N LEU A 106 -0.29 -6.29 -0.32
CA LEU A 106 -0.48 -7.61 0.29
C LEU A 106 -1.57 -8.43 -0.42
N ARG A 107 -2.69 -7.81 -0.80
CA ARG A 107 -3.75 -8.46 -1.59
C ARG A 107 -3.22 -8.91 -2.95
N LEU A 108 -2.47 -8.07 -3.66
CA LEU A 108 -1.88 -8.41 -4.95
C LEU A 108 -0.88 -9.56 -4.83
N LEU A 109 -0.06 -9.58 -3.78
CA LEU A 109 0.87 -10.68 -3.51
C LEU A 109 0.13 -11.99 -3.21
N ALA A 110 -0.94 -11.93 -2.41
CA ALA A 110 -1.78 -13.09 -2.12
C ALA A 110 -2.46 -13.64 -3.39
N GLU A 111 -2.96 -12.77 -4.27
CA GLU A 111 -3.54 -13.16 -5.56
C GLU A 111 -2.52 -13.83 -6.48
N LYS A 112 -1.27 -13.33 -6.52
CA LYS A 112 -0.17 -13.96 -7.27
C LYS A 112 0.24 -15.30 -6.69
N GLN A 113 0.16 -15.46 -5.36
CA GLN A 113 0.54 -16.69 -4.68
C GLN A 113 -0.51 -17.79 -4.80
N LYS A 114 -1.80 -17.47 -5.02
CA LYS A 114 -2.86 -18.46 -5.23
C LYS A 114 -2.54 -19.30 -6.47
N PRO A 115 -2.06 -20.55 -6.30
CA PRO A 115 -1.85 -21.42 -7.44
C PRO A 115 -3.23 -21.89 -7.86
N GLY A 116 -3.63 -21.62 -9.10
CA GLY A 116 -4.69 -22.37 -9.78
C GLY A 116 -4.27 -23.82 -10.08
N MET A 117 -3.58 -24.48 -9.15
CA MET A 117 -3.12 -25.85 -9.29
C MET A 117 -2.96 -26.46 -7.90
N LEU A 118 -3.95 -27.25 -7.49
CA LEU A 118 -3.73 -28.28 -6.49
C LEU A 118 -2.57 -29.14 -7.00
N LYS A 119 -1.40 -29.08 -6.35
CA LYS A 119 -0.31 -30.00 -6.66
C LYS A 119 -0.85 -31.40 -6.41
N ARG A 120 -1.03 -32.18 -7.48
CA ARG A 120 -1.43 -33.58 -7.35
C ARG A 120 -0.31 -34.29 -6.61
N LEU A 121 -0.58 -34.71 -5.37
CA LEU A 121 0.35 -35.54 -4.61
C LEU A 121 0.63 -36.80 -5.45
N SER A 122 1.90 -37.14 -5.58
CA SER A 122 2.29 -38.43 -6.14
C SER A 122 1.81 -39.55 -5.20
N ARG A 123 1.60 -40.76 -5.74
CA ARG A 123 1.16 -41.93 -4.94
C ARG A 123 2.09 -42.18 -3.74
N VAL A 124 3.37 -41.84 -3.88
CA VAL A 124 4.40 -42.01 -2.85
C VAL A 124 4.19 -41.06 -1.66
N GLU A 125 3.77 -39.81 -1.91
CA GLU A 125 3.53 -38.82 -0.85
C GLU A 125 2.28 -39.13 -0.01
N TYR A 126 1.30 -39.88 -0.55
CA TYR A 126 0.09 -40.28 0.19
C TYR A 126 0.29 -41.51 1.09
N GLN A 127 1.32 -42.32 0.81
CA GLN A 127 1.58 -43.56 1.54
C GLN A 127 2.50 -43.37 2.76
N ASN A 128 3.02 -42.15 2.97
CA ASN A 128 3.98 -41.81 4.02
C ASN A 128 3.41 -40.88 5.10
N THR A 129 2.08 -40.86 5.26
CA THR A 129 1.35 -40.20 6.36
C THR A 129 0.65 -41.21 7.23
#